data_AF-G2XRN8-F1
#
_entry.id   AF-G2XRN8-F1
#
_cell.length_a   1.000
_cell.length_b   1.000
_cell.length_c   1.000
_cell.angle_alpha   90.00
_cell.angle_beta   90.00
_cell.angle_gamma   90.00
#
_symmetry.space_group_name_H-M   'P 1'
#
loop_
_entity.id
_entity.type
_entity.pdbx_description
1 polymer ?
#
loop_
_entity_poly.entity_id
_entity_poly.type
_entity_poly.pdbx_seq_one_letter_code
_entity_poly.pdbx_strand_id
1 'polypeptide(L)' 'MAKPAQHYKVMIAEGGIAGVTLTLIFEKLGISYFLLESRDTLESNRGASICL' A
#
# COMPACT_ATOMS: atom_id res chain seq x y z
N MET A 1 20.36 9.20 26.55
CA MET A 1 19.93 9.89 25.33
C MET A 1 19.02 8.96 24.54
N ALA A 2 17.71 9.21 24.54
CA ALA A 2 16.78 8.42 23.72
C ALA A 2 16.91 8.88 22.26
N LYS A 3 17.26 7.96 21.35
CA LYS A 3 17.15 8.20 19.91
C LYS A 3 15.67 8.50 19.60
N PRO A 4 15.33 9.53 18.82
CA PRO A 4 13.98 9.64 18.31
C PRO A 4 13.72 8.38 17.48
N ALA A 5 12.80 7.53 17.94
CA ALA A 5 12.27 6.44 17.15
C ALA A 5 11.47 7.09 16.03
N GLN A 6 12.14 7.38 14.92
CA GLN A 6 11.60 8.08 13.78
C GLN A 6 10.68 7.10 13.02
N HIS A 7 9.50 6.85 13.59
CA HIS A 7 8.44 6.09 12.93
C HIS A 7 7.85 6.97 11.83
N TYR A 8 8.36 6.81 10.61
CA TYR A 8 7.77 7.43 9.44
C TYR A 8 6.40 6.79 9.19
N LYS A 9 5.33 7.57 9.33
CA LYS A 9 3.99 7.15 8.91
C LYS A 9 3.95 7.27 7.39
N VAL A 10 3.94 6.14 6.69
CA VAL A 10 3.83 6.13 5.23
C VAL A 10 2.37 6.06 4.82
N MET A 11 1.97 6.87 3.84
CA MET A 11 0.63 6.87 3.28
C MET A 11 0.72 6.47 1.82
N ILE A 12 0.01 5.41 1.44
CA ILE A 12 -0.08 4.89 0.08
C ILE A 12 -1.45 5.29 -0.44
N ALA A 13 -1.50 6.24 -1.37
CA ALA A 13 -2.74 6.82 -1.88
C ALA A 13 -3.20 6.19 -3.20
N GLU A 14 -3.13 4.86 -3.28
CA GLU A 14 -3.59 4.07 -4.42
C GLU A 14 -3.72 2.59 -4.01
N GLY A 15 -4.82 1.93 -4.36
CA GLY A 15 -5.09 0.50 -4.19
C GLY A 15 -4.94 -0.31 -5.48
N GLY A 16 -4.27 0.24 -6.49
CA GLY A 16 -3.85 -0.46 -7.69
C GLY A 16 -2.69 -1.42 -7.44
N ILE A 17 -2.18 -2.05 -8.51
CA ILE A 17 -1.12 -3.08 -8.42
C ILE A 17 0.12 -2.54 -7.70
N ALA A 18 0.55 -1.32 -8.02
CA ALA A 18 1.73 -0.72 -7.41
C ALA A 18 1.51 -0.46 -5.90
N GLY A 19 0.37 0.11 -5.52
CA GLY A 19 0.04 0.40 -4.14
C GLY A 19 -0.12 -0.86 -3.27
N VAL A 20 -0.79 -1.89 -3.79
CA VAL A 20 -0.91 -3.19 -3.12
C VAL A 20 0.44 -3.89 -3.02
N THR A 21 1.27 -3.84 -4.06
CA THR A 21 2.63 -4.42 -4.04
C THR A 21 3.49 -3.76 -2.96
N LEU A 22 3.48 -2.44 -2.87
CA LEU A 22 4.23 -1.69 -1.88
C LEU A 22 3.73 -1.98 -0.45
N THR A 23 2.41 -2.07 -0.28
CA THR A 23 1.77 -2.47 0.97
C THR A 23 2.25 -3.84 1.44
N LEU A 24 2.29 -4.84 0.55
CA LEU A 24 2.79 -6.17 0.88
C LEU A 24 4.28 -6.18 1.27
N ILE A 25 5.09 -5.34 0.66
CA ILE A 25 6.50 -5.17 1.04
C ILE A 25 6.59 -4.57 2.45
N PHE A 26 5.78 -3.57 2.77
CA PHE A 26 5.79 -2.95 4.09
C PHE A 26 5.32 -3.88 5.20
N GLU A 27 4.28 -4.69 4.95
CA GLU A 27 3.87 -5.77 5.85
C GLU A 27 5.04 -6.72 6.16
N LYS A 28 5.77 -7.16 5.11
CA LYS A 28 6.93 -8.05 5.29
C LYS A 28 8.08 -7.41 6.07
N LEU A 29 8.23 -6.10 5.98
CA LEU A 29 9.30 -5.35 6.65
C LEU A 29 8.88 -4.79 8.03
N GLY A 30 7.64 -5.02 8.46
CA GLY A 30 7.12 -4.48 9.73
C GLY A 30 6.98 -2.96 9.75
N ILE A 31 6.81 -2.34 8.59
CA ILE A 31 6.67 -0.89 8.44
C ILE A 31 5.20 -0.51 8.60
N SER A 32 4.90 0.45 9.48
CA SER A 32 3.54 0.97 9.64
C SER A 32 3.13 1.87 8.47
N TYR A 33 1.96 1.62 7.88
CA TYR A 33 1.42 2.42 6.77
C TYR A 33 -0.10 2.62 6.88
N PHE A 34 -0.60 3.56 6.08
CA PHE A 34 -2.01 3.72 5.77
C PHE A 34 -2.21 3.54 4.27
N LEU A 35 -3.11 2.64 3.86
CA LEU A 35 -3.53 2.49 2.47
C LEU A 35 -4.85 3.24 2.27
N LEU A 36 -4.88 4.18 1.33
CA LEU A 36 -6.05 4.94 0.95
C LEU A 36 -6.43 4.56 -0.48
N GLU A 37 -7.63 4.01 -0.66
CA GLU A 37 -8.21 3.72 -1.97
C GLU A 37 -9.52 4.49 -2.09
N SER A 38 -9.70 5.19 -3.22
CA SER A 38 -10.90 6.01 -3.43
C SER A 38 -12.13 5.20 -3.81
N ARG A 39 -11.95 3.94 -4.22
CA ARG A 39 -13.04 3.04 -4.61
C ARG A 39 -13.40 2.14 -3.43
N ASP A 40 -14.69 2.00 -3.17
CA ASP A 40 -15.20 1.09 -2.13
C ASP A 40 -15.14 -0.40 -2.54
N THR A 41 -15.10 -0.68 -3.85
CA THR A 41 -15.11 -2.04 -4.39
C THR A 41 -14.07 -2.26 -5.46
N LEU A 42 -13.54 -3.48 -5.54
CA LEU A 42 -12.74 -3.91 -6.67
C LEU A 42 -13.64 -4.10 -7.91
N GLU A 43 -13.31 -3.42 -8.99
CA GLU A 43 -14.00 -3.60 -10.28
C GLU A 43 -13.73 -5.01 -10.81
N SER A 44 -14.78 -5.82 -10.95
CA SER A 44 -14.64 -7.26 -11.21
C SER A 44 -14.09 -7.61 -12.60
N ASN A 45 -14.24 -6.75 -13.61
CA ASN A 45 -13.85 -7.10 -14.99
C ASN A 45 -13.67 -5.89 -15.93
N ARG A 46 -13.37 -4.71 -15.39
CA ARG A 46 -13.05 -3.52 -16.20
C ARG A 46 -11.56 -3.24 -16.11
N GLY A 47 -10.80 -3.60 -17.16
CA GLY A 47 -9.37 -3.32 -17.21
C GLY A 47 -8.65 -4.02 -18.36
N ALA A 48 -7.35 -3.75 -18.48
CA ALA A 48 -6.45 -4.51 -19.34
C ALA A 48 -6.08 -5.84 -18.67
N SER A 49 -5.90 -6.90 -19.47
CA SER A 49 -5.31 -8.13 -18.97
C SER A 49 -3.93 -7.84 -18.39
N ILE A 50 -3.67 -8.40 -17.21
CA ILE A 50 -2.40 -8.29 -16.51
C ILE A 50 -1.61 -9.57 -16.82
N CYS A 51 -0.36 -9.45 -17.24
CA CYS A 51 0.54 -10.60 -17.30
C CYS A 51 1.26 -10.71 -15.95
N LEU A 52 1.25 -11.91 -15.38
CA LEU A 52 2.04 -12.28 -14.21
C LEU A 52 3.41 -12.80 -14.65
#